data_AF-A0A2N5UVQ6-F1
#
_entry.id   AF-A0A2N5UVQ6-F1
#
_cell.length_a   1.000
_cell.length_b   1.000
_cell.length_c   1.000
_cell.angle_alpha   90.00
_cell.angle_beta   90.00
_cell.angle_gamma   90.00
#
_symmetry.space_group_name_H-M   'P 1'
#
loop_
_entity.id
_entity.type
_entity.pdbx_description
1 polymer ?
#
loop_
_entity_poly.entity_id
_entity_poly.type
_entity_poly.pdbx_seq_one_letter_code
_entity_poly.pdbx_strand_id
1 'polypeptide(L)'
;MSRMKMMDPETTQITNVVVDALLDLCSVYRASPTAKEWKATDPAVSEEEIEKRQAAWVEIREDILPVLRHRLDDLIRSLNISDWTGDANPKLLATLAAVRNLGGTLEKLRSSTNTLAVQPPPRSDHDDHHCGILKKFRLSRLLSQINELLEQHICTLFRHCIEFLKGWRSLDPHYVSDMSSSDSPVKRHDPSLSRKQVLSSSALVYQSIRSVIDWLQLDELGVLQADWQAIVDLLNTRLAKLIHRSTLPLPPKLKRPKRDGDSDQSDSNSDSNSDSDSDSDCNSDHSSHSKSDNNAPVVSADEQSQKTDASNVPNDERGQKMDASSAPNDEPAQKKTDAYSVSNNNDEQAQKKTDASNENQDDVEMEDGTREAESKPSGKKEDDDDDDGSEYSVYSSDGSGSSCSSGQSLEVPVRRAVVTLAKEVIPMAKLGRIFMMKLLRAREFYKLDEEMSSQELGWLVGRVSVVGAASNDLVEVLVRIYDEDDLDEEQLELLSDKNGTVARFFDFALLLIAFHLVPLDQKLVLSRDQPGDHLPPNHFFSAFYQLRECFTSANCSVRWGIRTFQETIFE
;
A
#
# COMPACT_ATOMS: atom_id res chain seq x y z
N MET A 1 -25.34 -28.82 39.81
CA MET A 1 -25.55 -29.92 38.84
C MET A 1 -26.62 -29.50 37.85
N SER A 2 -26.24 -28.93 36.71
CA SER A 2 -27.18 -28.74 35.59
C SER A 2 -27.44 -30.10 34.96
N ARG A 3 -28.70 -30.39 34.58
CA ARG A 3 -28.98 -31.53 33.68
C ARG A 3 -28.36 -31.18 32.33
N MET A 4 -27.28 -31.87 31.95
CA MET A 4 -26.79 -31.81 30.57
C MET A 4 -27.92 -32.27 29.65
N LYS A 5 -28.37 -31.38 28.75
CA LYS A 5 -29.31 -31.75 27.70
C LYS A 5 -28.56 -32.65 26.72
N MET A 6 -28.93 -33.93 26.70
CA MET A 6 -28.64 -34.80 25.55
C MET A 6 -29.27 -34.16 24.31
N MET A 7 -28.52 -34.08 23.21
CA MET A 7 -29.05 -33.58 21.94
C MET A 7 -30.03 -34.60 21.36
N ASP A 8 -31.18 -34.13 20.89
CA ASP A 8 -32.04 -34.95 20.02
C ASP A 8 -31.37 -35.18 18.64
N PRO A 9 -31.67 -36.31 17.97
CA PRO A 9 -31.05 -36.64 16.69
C PRO A 9 -31.45 -35.67 15.56
N GLU A 10 -32.58 -34.98 15.69
CA GLU A 10 -33.05 -33.96 14.74
C GLU A 10 -32.15 -32.71 14.79
N THR A 11 -31.85 -32.20 15.99
CA THR A 11 -30.87 -31.14 16.24
C THR A 11 -29.48 -31.52 15.70
N THR A 12 -29.07 -32.78 15.88
CA THR A 12 -27.82 -33.29 15.27
C THR A 12 -27.87 -33.26 13.74
N GLN A 13 -28.97 -33.72 13.12
CA GLN A 13 -29.13 -33.73 11.68
C GLN A 13 -29.15 -32.32 11.08
N ILE A 14 -29.89 -31.38 11.69
CA ILE A 14 -29.95 -29.98 11.22
C ILE A 14 -28.58 -29.31 11.41
N THR A 15 -27.84 -29.60 12.49
CA THR A 15 -26.47 -29.08 12.69
C THR A 15 -25.54 -29.51 11.55
N ASN A 16 -25.62 -30.78 11.12
CA ASN A 16 -24.83 -31.26 9.98
C ASN A 16 -25.23 -30.52 8.69
N VAL A 17 -26.52 -30.40 8.38
CA VAL A 17 -27.02 -29.67 7.20
C VAL A 17 -26.58 -28.20 7.18
N VAL A 18 -26.47 -27.54 8.34
CA VAL A 18 -25.91 -26.18 8.45
C VAL A 18 -24.39 -26.16 8.21
N VAL A 19 -23.65 -27.12 8.76
CA VAL A 19 -22.20 -27.26 8.55
C VAL A 19 -21.88 -27.56 7.08
N ASP A 20 -22.63 -28.46 6.45
CA ASP A 20 -22.47 -28.85 5.06
C ASP A 20 -22.78 -27.66 4.14
N ALA A 21 -23.87 -26.92 4.38
CA ALA A 21 -24.19 -25.71 3.62
C ALA A 21 -23.13 -24.59 3.76
N LEU A 22 -22.46 -24.48 4.93
CA LEU A 22 -21.33 -23.56 5.11
C LEU A 22 -20.06 -24.05 4.39
N LEU A 23 -19.83 -25.37 4.35
CA LEU A 23 -18.72 -25.99 3.60
C LEU A 23 -18.91 -25.85 2.09
N ASP A 24 -20.13 -26.04 1.58
CA ASP A 24 -20.50 -25.84 0.18
C ASP A 24 -20.18 -24.41 -0.25
N LEU A 25 -20.67 -23.40 0.48
CA LEU A 25 -20.34 -21.99 0.19
C LEU A 25 -18.83 -21.74 0.24
N CYS A 26 -18.12 -22.24 1.25
CA CYS A 26 -16.66 -22.18 1.29
C CYS A 26 -16.00 -22.77 0.04
N SER A 27 -16.48 -23.92 -0.44
CA SER A 27 -15.92 -24.58 -1.63
C SER A 27 -16.13 -23.76 -2.91
N VAL A 28 -17.30 -23.13 -3.06
CA VAL A 28 -17.71 -22.37 -4.24
C VAL A 28 -16.87 -21.10 -4.45
N TYR A 29 -16.36 -20.49 -3.37
CA TYR A 29 -15.50 -19.29 -3.43
C TYR A 29 -14.01 -19.61 -3.26
N ARG A 30 -13.63 -20.66 -2.51
CA ARG A 30 -12.24 -21.13 -2.41
C ARG A 30 -11.76 -21.88 -3.65
N ALA A 31 -12.68 -22.42 -4.45
CA ALA A 31 -12.43 -22.70 -5.86
C ALA A 31 -12.29 -21.36 -6.59
N SER A 32 -11.10 -20.76 -6.47
CA SER A 32 -10.78 -19.47 -7.06
C SER A 32 -11.19 -19.46 -8.53
N PRO A 33 -11.85 -18.39 -9.04
CA PRO A 33 -12.23 -18.29 -10.43
C PRO A 33 -10.96 -18.13 -11.28
N THR A 34 -10.30 -19.26 -11.59
CA THR A 34 -9.06 -19.41 -12.37
C THR A 34 -9.03 -18.35 -13.46
N ALA A 35 -8.20 -17.32 -13.25
CA ALA A 35 -8.40 -15.97 -13.77
C ALA A 35 -8.96 -16.01 -15.18
N LYS A 36 -10.29 -15.86 -15.31
CA LYS A 36 -11.01 -16.17 -16.56
C LYS A 36 -10.42 -15.27 -17.62
N GLU A 37 -9.67 -15.88 -18.55
CA GLU A 37 -8.89 -15.16 -19.56
C GLU A 37 -9.79 -14.08 -20.15
N TRP A 38 -9.36 -12.83 -19.97
CA TRP A 38 -10.16 -11.64 -20.22
C TRP A 38 -10.78 -11.76 -21.61
N LYS A 39 -12.09 -12.07 -21.65
CA LYS A 39 -12.70 -12.56 -22.90
C LYS A 39 -12.76 -11.42 -23.90
N ALA A 40 -11.87 -11.47 -24.89
CA ALA A 40 -11.87 -10.54 -26.01
C ALA A 40 -13.21 -10.64 -26.75
N THR A 41 -14.02 -9.59 -26.63
CA THR A 41 -15.28 -9.40 -27.34
C THR A 41 -15.11 -8.50 -28.56
N ASP A 42 -16.14 -8.47 -29.41
CA ASP A 42 -16.15 -7.76 -30.70
C ASP A 42 -15.77 -6.26 -30.61
N PRO A 43 -15.26 -5.65 -31.71
CA PRO A 43 -14.51 -4.39 -31.71
C PRO A 43 -15.27 -3.11 -31.34
N ALA A 44 -16.51 -3.20 -30.85
CA ALA A 44 -17.25 -2.11 -30.25
C ALA A 44 -17.91 -2.56 -28.93
N VAL A 45 -17.60 -1.88 -27.82
CA VAL A 45 -18.50 -1.87 -26.65
C VAL A 45 -19.73 -1.06 -27.08
N SER A 46 -20.93 -1.62 -26.93
CA SER A 46 -22.14 -0.82 -27.02
C SER A 46 -22.23 0.12 -25.82
N GLU A 47 -22.88 1.27 -25.99
CA GLU A 47 -23.21 2.19 -24.91
C GLU A 47 -23.98 1.46 -23.79
N GLU A 48 -24.90 0.58 -24.17
CA GLU A 48 -25.62 -0.37 -23.30
C GLU A 48 -24.71 -1.24 -22.40
N GLU A 49 -23.59 -1.76 -22.92
CA GLU A 49 -22.65 -2.57 -22.12
C GLU A 49 -21.79 -1.69 -21.19
N ILE A 50 -21.57 -0.41 -21.52
CA ILE A 50 -20.97 0.56 -20.60
C ILE A 50 -21.96 0.90 -19.47
N GLU A 51 -23.20 1.26 -19.80
CA GLU A 51 -24.27 1.55 -18.83
C GLU A 51 -24.48 0.37 -17.87
N LYS A 52 -24.57 -0.85 -18.40
CA LYS A 52 -24.70 -2.10 -17.63
C LYS A 52 -23.54 -2.33 -16.65
N ARG A 53 -22.29 -1.99 -17.03
CA ARG A 53 -21.14 -2.05 -16.12
C ARG A 53 -21.17 -0.95 -15.06
N GLN A 54 -21.58 0.26 -15.42
CA GLN A 54 -21.80 1.34 -14.43
C GLN A 54 -22.91 0.98 -13.44
N ALA A 55 -24.01 0.37 -13.91
CA ALA A 55 -25.08 -0.15 -13.07
C ALA A 55 -24.57 -1.25 -12.12
N ALA A 56 -23.76 -2.20 -12.60
CA ALA A 56 -23.13 -3.23 -11.76
C ALA A 56 -22.19 -2.64 -10.68
N TRP A 57 -21.44 -1.57 -10.99
CA TRP A 57 -20.62 -0.85 -10.01
C TRP A 57 -21.47 -0.20 -8.90
N VAL A 58 -22.56 0.48 -9.27
CA VAL A 58 -23.49 1.09 -8.32
C VAL A 58 -24.21 0.02 -7.49
N GLU A 59 -24.65 -1.07 -8.12
CA GLU A 59 -25.33 -2.19 -7.46
C GLU A 59 -24.45 -2.86 -6.39
N ILE A 60 -23.15 -3.08 -6.69
CA ILE A 60 -22.20 -3.60 -5.70
C ILE A 60 -22.07 -2.66 -4.49
N ARG A 61 -22.00 -1.34 -4.72
CA ARG A 61 -21.80 -0.32 -3.69
C ARG A 61 -23.02 -0.10 -2.79
N GLU A 62 -24.20 0.07 -3.39
CA GLU A 62 -25.42 0.54 -2.70
C GLU A 62 -26.34 -0.60 -2.22
N ASP A 63 -26.35 -1.74 -2.91
CA ASP A 63 -27.23 -2.87 -2.59
C ASP A 63 -26.43 -4.07 -2.04
N ILE A 64 -25.54 -4.64 -2.85
CA ILE A 64 -25.00 -5.98 -2.57
C ILE A 64 -24.10 -6.00 -1.33
N LEU A 65 -23.14 -5.06 -1.21
CA LEU A 65 -22.25 -5.02 -0.05
C LEU A 65 -22.97 -4.64 1.27
N PRO A 66 -23.90 -3.66 1.30
CA PRO A 66 -24.77 -3.42 2.45
C PRO A 66 -25.65 -4.62 2.83
N VAL A 67 -26.30 -5.27 1.87
CA VAL A 67 -27.13 -6.47 2.12
C VAL A 67 -26.27 -7.64 2.60
N LEU A 68 -25.08 -7.85 2.04
CA LEU A 68 -24.13 -8.87 2.47
C LEU A 68 -23.76 -8.68 3.96
N ARG A 69 -23.43 -7.45 4.36
CA ARG A 69 -23.16 -7.11 5.77
C ARG A 69 -24.35 -7.43 6.67
N HIS A 70 -25.57 -7.11 6.26
CA HIS A 70 -26.78 -7.43 7.04
C HIS A 70 -27.02 -8.94 7.14
N ARG A 71 -26.83 -9.72 6.07
CA ARG A 71 -27.00 -11.19 6.08
C ARG A 71 -25.94 -11.92 6.91
N LEU A 72 -24.75 -11.35 7.01
CA LEU A 72 -23.72 -11.82 7.94
C LEU A 72 -24.09 -11.52 9.39
N ASP A 73 -24.63 -10.34 9.68
CA ASP A 73 -25.16 -9.98 11.01
C ASP A 73 -26.35 -10.88 11.42
N ASP A 74 -27.28 -11.18 10.50
CA ASP A 74 -28.33 -12.19 10.71
C ASP A 74 -27.74 -13.56 11.09
N LEU A 75 -26.67 -14.00 10.40
CA LEU A 75 -25.99 -15.26 10.67
C LEU A 75 -25.35 -15.27 12.08
N ILE A 76 -24.57 -14.25 12.43
CA ILE A 76 -23.92 -14.17 13.76
C ILE A 76 -24.95 -14.11 14.89
N ARG A 77 -26.05 -13.37 14.72
CA ARG A 77 -27.17 -13.34 15.67
C ARG A 77 -27.88 -14.68 15.79
N SER A 78 -28.05 -15.42 14.68
CA SER A 78 -28.67 -16.76 14.70
C SER A 78 -27.87 -17.77 15.52
N LEU A 79 -26.54 -17.68 15.49
CA LEU A 79 -25.62 -18.55 16.23
C LEU A 79 -25.57 -18.23 17.74
N ASN A 80 -26.15 -17.09 18.16
CA ASN A 80 -26.30 -16.68 19.56
C ASN A 80 -24.96 -16.61 20.34
N ILE A 81 -23.91 -16.10 19.67
CA ILE A 81 -22.52 -16.12 20.14
C ILE A 81 -22.22 -15.04 21.20
N SER A 82 -23.03 -13.98 21.26
CA SER A 82 -22.80 -12.81 22.15
C SER A 82 -23.01 -13.09 23.64
N ASP A 83 -23.75 -14.15 23.99
CA ASP A 83 -24.15 -14.44 25.38
C ASP A 83 -23.03 -15.17 26.14
N TRP A 84 -22.06 -14.40 26.66
CA TRP A 84 -20.95 -14.91 27.47
C TRP A 84 -21.37 -15.60 28.78
N THR A 85 -22.61 -15.40 29.22
CA THR A 85 -23.14 -15.80 30.53
C THR A 85 -24.02 -17.06 30.49
N GLY A 86 -24.23 -17.68 29.32
CA GLY A 86 -25.15 -18.81 29.16
C GLY A 86 -24.62 -19.97 28.31
N ASP A 87 -25.35 -21.09 28.37
CA ASP A 87 -25.22 -22.18 27.41
C ASP A 87 -25.64 -21.66 26.02
N ALA A 88 -24.67 -21.46 25.13
CA ALA A 88 -24.93 -20.96 23.79
C ALA A 88 -25.91 -21.89 23.06
N ASN A 89 -26.98 -21.31 22.51
CA ASN A 89 -28.08 -22.05 21.90
C ASN A 89 -28.32 -21.55 20.45
N PRO A 90 -27.49 -21.98 19.47
CA PRO A 90 -27.64 -21.57 18.08
C PRO A 90 -29.01 -21.98 17.54
N LYS A 91 -29.71 -21.03 16.93
CA LYS A 91 -31.07 -21.19 16.40
C LYS A 91 -31.01 -21.86 15.03
N LEU A 92 -30.64 -23.15 15.01
CA LEU A 92 -30.22 -23.89 13.80
C LEU A 92 -31.08 -23.67 12.55
N LEU A 93 -32.42 -23.64 12.68
CA LEU A 93 -33.33 -23.37 11.55
C LEU A 93 -33.21 -21.93 11.00
N ALA A 94 -33.05 -20.94 11.88
CA ALA A 94 -32.76 -19.56 11.50
C ALA A 94 -31.34 -19.41 10.95
N THR A 95 -30.36 -20.17 11.47
CA THR A 95 -29.00 -20.25 10.92
C THR A 95 -29.02 -20.81 9.50
N LEU A 96 -29.76 -21.90 9.25
CA LEU A 96 -29.91 -22.46 7.90
C LEU A 96 -30.59 -21.48 6.93
N ALA A 97 -31.59 -20.73 7.39
CA ALA A 97 -32.22 -19.67 6.60
C ALA A 97 -31.24 -18.51 6.29
N ALA A 98 -30.44 -18.08 7.27
CA ALA A 98 -29.42 -17.06 7.08
C ALA A 98 -28.34 -17.51 6.08
N VAL A 99 -27.82 -18.74 6.19
CA VAL A 99 -26.85 -19.32 5.25
C VAL A 99 -27.40 -19.40 3.83
N ARG A 100 -28.67 -19.81 3.65
CA ARG A 100 -29.33 -19.84 2.33
C ARG A 100 -29.49 -18.44 1.72
N ASN A 101 -29.94 -17.47 2.50
CA ASN A 101 -30.07 -16.08 2.03
C ASN A 101 -28.70 -15.48 1.67
N LEU A 102 -27.69 -15.77 2.47
CA LEU A 102 -26.30 -15.32 2.27
C LEU A 102 -25.70 -15.89 0.98
N GLY A 103 -25.93 -17.17 0.67
CA GLY A 103 -25.52 -17.78 -0.60
C GLY A 103 -26.08 -17.05 -1.82
N GLY A 104 -27.36 -16.63 -1.78
CA GLY A 104 -27.97 -15.83 -2.84
C GLY A 104 -27.32 -14.44 -3.01
N THR A 105 -26.98 -13.76 -1.91
CA THR A 105 -26.26 -12.48 -1.97
C THR A 105 -24.83 -12.64 -2.48
N LEU A 106 -24.14 -13.72 -2.13
CA LEU A 106 -22.77 -13.99 -2.59
C LEU A 106 -22.71 -14.35 -4.08
N GLU A 107 -23.65 -15.13 -4.61
CA GLU A 107 -23.74 -15.37 -6.06
C GLU A 107 -24.20 -14.10 -6.81
N LYS A 108 -25.05 -13.25 -6.20
CA LYS A 108 -25.34 -11.92 -6.77
C LYS A 108 -24.05 -11.09 -6.88
N LEU A 109 -23.27 -10.95 -5.80
CA LEU A 109 -21.97 -10.27 -5.81
C LEU A 109 -21.06 -10.83 -6.91
N ARG A 110 -20.96 -12.16 -7.02
CA ARG A 110 -20.18 -12.84 -8.05
C ARG A 110 -20.65 -12.50 -9.46
N SER A 111 -21.95 -12.43 -9.71
CA SER A 111 -22.52 -12.11 -11.03
C SER A 111 -22.26 -10.67 -11.48
N SER A 112 -22.46 -9.67 -10.60
CA SER A 112 -22.18 -8.26 -10.88
C SER A 112 -20.67 -8.03 -11.02
N THR A 113 -19.85 -8.72 -10.21
CA THR A 113 -18.37 -8.71 -10.32
C THR A 113 -17.89 -9.34 -11.64
N ASN A 114 -18.47 -10.47 -12.08
CA ASN A 114 -18.19 -11.05 -13.39
C ASN A 114 -18.60 -10.12 -14.55
N THR A 115 -19.65 -9.31 -14.36
CA THR A 115 -20.10 -8.32 -15.35
C THR A 115 -19.08 -7.19 -15.50
N LEU A 116 -18.48 -6.73 -14.38
CA LEU A 116 -17.37 -5.79 -14.38
C LEU A 116 -16.05 -6.35 -14.95
N ALA A 117 -15.85 -7.67 -14.92
CA ALA A 117 -14.63 -8.33 -15.39
C ALA A 117 -14.55 -8.52 -16.92
N VAL A 118 -15.62 -8.26 -17.67
CA VAL A 118 -15.60 -8.28 -19.14
C VAL A 118 -14.81 -7.07 -19.64
N GLN A 119 -13.84 -7.25 -20.53
CA GLN A 119 -13.11 -6.11 -21.10
C GLN A 119 -13.96 -5.34 -22.14
N PRO A 120 -13.57 -4.12 -22.47
CA PRO A 120 -13.70 -3.62 -23.84
C PRO A 120 -13.05 -4.58 -24.87
N PRO A 121 -13.31 -4.43 -26.19
CA PRO A 121 -12.40 -4.96 -27.21
C PRO A 121 -10.97 -4.41 -27.01
N PRO A 122 -9.94 -4.99 -27.67
CA PRO A 122 -8.53 -4.69 -27.44
C PRO A 122 -8.10 -3.29 -27.88
N ARG A 123 -8.58 -2.28 -27.15
CA ARG A 123 -7.88 -1.03 -26.85
C ARG A 123 -6.78 -1.37 -25.85
N SER A 124 -5.59 -0.80 -26.02
CA SER A 124 -4.46 -1.11 -25.16
C SER A 124 -4.63 -0.48 -23.78
N ASP A 125 -3.79 -0.86 -22.81
CA ASP A 125 -3.79 -0.25 -21.46
C ASP A 125 -3.44 1.26 -21.45
N HIS A 126 -3.08 1.81 -22.62
CA HIS A 126 -2.84 3.23 -22.89
C HIS A 126 -4.13 3.99 -23.33
N ASP A 127 -5.15 3.28 -23.81
CA ASP A 127 -6.29 3.82 -24.57
C ASP A 127 -7.61 3.89 -23.77
N ASP A 128 -7.57 3.58 -22.46
CA ASP A 128 -8.76 3.49 -21.60
C ASP A 128 -8.99 4.74 -20.72
N HIS A 129 -8.28 5.83 -20.96
CA HIS A 129 -8.39 7.09 -20.22
C HIS A 129 -9.84 7.63 -20.16
N HIS A 130 -10.60 7.51 -21.26
CA HIS A 130 -12.03 7.88 -21.30
C HIS A 130 -12.97 6.94 -20.49
N CYS A 131 -12.50 5.83 -19.92
CA CYS A 131 -13.37 4.86 -19.23
C CYS A 131 -13.72 5.23 -17.78
N GLY A 132 -13.08 6.24 -17.19
CA GLY A 132 -13.38 6.74 -15.83
C GLY A 132 -13.39 5.64 -14.76
N ILE A 133 -14.54 5.43 -14.09
CA ILE A 133 -14.66 4.36 -13.07
C ILE A 133 -14.42 2.94 -13.62
N LEU A 134 -14.57 2.74 -14.93
CA LEU A 134 -14.33 1.47 -15.63
C LEU A 134 -12.89 1.34 -16.16
N LYS A 135 -11.96 2.26 -15.84
CA LYS A 135 -10.52 2.07 -16.12
C LYS A 135 -10.04 0.73 -15.56
N LYS A 136 -9.28 -0.04 -16.36
CA LYS A 136 -8.72 -1.36 -16.02
C LYS A 136 -7.95 -1.35 -14.68
N PHE A 137 -7.26 -0.25 -14.37
CA PHE A 137 -6.55 0.02 -13.12
C PHE A 137 -7.46 -0.04 -11.88
N ARG A 138 -8.71 0.43 -11.99
CA ARG A 138 -9.72 0.37 -10.92
C ARG A 138 -10.41 -0.99 -10.87
N LEU A 139 -10.82 -1.51 -12.02
CA LEU A 139 -11.52 -2.81 -12.10
C LEU A 139 -10.66 -3.96 -11.54
N SER A 140 -9.37 -4.00 -11.88
CA SER A 140 -8.43 -5.01 -11.36
C SER A 140 -8.24 -4.94 -9.84
N ARG A 141 -8.18 -3.74 -9.25
CA ARG A 141 -8.13 -3.55 -7.79
C ARG A 141 -9.42 -3.98 -7.10
N LEU A 142 -10.58 -3.60 -7.64
CA LEU A 142 -11.88 -4.01 -7.11
C LEU A 142 -12.05 -5.53 -7.14
N LEU A 143 -11.65 -6.17 -8.24
CA LEU A 143 -11.63 -7.64 -8.37
C LEU A 143 -10.74 -8.27 -7.30
N SER A 144 -9.55 -7.72 -7.05
CA SER A 144 -8.65 -8.20 -5.99
C SER A 144 -9.28 -8.06 -4.60
N GLN A 145 -9.88 -6.92 -4.28
CA GLN A 145 -10.52 -6.67 -2.97
C GLN A 145 -11.75 -7.56 -2.74
N ILE A 146 -12.58 -7.78 -3.77
CA ILE A 146 -13.74 -8.67 -3.68
C ILE A 146 -13.30 -10.13 -3.52
N ASN A 147 -12.26 -10.57 -4.24
CA ASN A 147 -11.71 -11.91 -4.08
C ASN A 147 -11.08 -12.10 -2.69
N GLU A 148 -10.36 -11.11 -2.14
CA GLU A 148 -9.81 -11.16 -0.77
C GLU A 148 -10.92 -11.25 0.29
N LEU A 149 -11.97 -10.43 0.15
CA LEU A 149 -13.16 -10.47 1.00
C LEU A 149 -13.82 -11.86 0.98
N LEU A 150 -13.97 -12.47 -0.19
CA LEU A 150 -14.59 -13.80 -0.35
C LEU A 150 -13.68 -14.93 0.15
N GLU A 151 -12.47 -15.05 -0.40
CA GLU A 151 -11.54 -16.16 -0.17
C GLU A 151 -10.89 -16.11 1.21
N GLN A 152 -10.46 -14.93 1.68
CA GLN A 152 -9.70 -14.81 2.94
C GLN A 152 -10.61 -14.56 4.13
N HIS A 153 -11.51 -13.56 4.06
CA HIS A 153 -12.28 -13.14 5.23
C HIS A 153 -13.57 -13.95 5.43
N ILE A 154 -14.43 -14.03 4.42
CA ILE A 154 -15.74 -14.71 4.53
C ILE A 154 -15.57 -16.22 4.69
N CYS A 155 -14.70 -16.87 3.91
CA CYS A 155 -14.42 -18.30 4.09
C CYS A 155 -13.77 -18.61 5.46
N THR A 156 -12.93 -17.71 6.00
CA THR A 156 -12.39 -17.87 7.36
C THR A 156 -13.48 -17.74 8.43
N LEU A 157 -14.40 -16.79 8.28
CA LEU A 157 -15.55 -16.65 9.17
C LEU A 157 -16.42 -17.92 9.15
N PHE A 158 -16.74 -18.46 7.97
CA PHE A 158 -17.50 -19.71 7.83
C PHE A 158 -16.77 -20.89 8.48
N ARG A 159 -15.45 -21.01 8.29
CA ARG A 159 -14.63 -22.03 8.98
C ARG A 159 -14.73 -21.91 10.51
N HIS A 160 -14.61 -20.70 11.07
CA HIS A 160 -14.77 -20.50 12.51
C HIS A 160 -16.20 -20.79 12.99
N CYS A 161 -17.24 -20.50 12.20
CA CYS A 161 -18.62 -20.89 12.50
C CYS A 161 -18.81 -22.42 12.49
N ILE A 162 -18.17 -23.14 11.57
CA ILE A 162 -18.16 -24.61 11.53
C ILE A 162 -17.41 -25.19 12.74
N GLU A 163 -16.26 -24.64 13.11
CA GLU A 163 -15.49 -25.02 14.31
C GLU A 163 -16.32 -24.79 15.58
N PHE A 164 -17.04 -23.68 15.68
CA PHE A 164 -17.98 -23.39 16.77
C PHE A 164 -19.14 -24.40 16.83
N LEU A 165 -19.82 -24.70 15.71
CA LEU A 165 -20.93 -25.65 15.66
C LEU A 165 -20.48 -27.09 16.00
N LYS A 166 -19.29 -27.50 15.53
CA LYS A 166 -18.68 -28.79 15.90
C LYS A 166 -18.32 -28.83 17.38
N GLY A 167 -17.68 -27.79 17.92
CA GLY A 167 -17.35 -27.69 19.34
C GLY A 167 -18.59 -27.69 20.25
N TRP A 168 -19.68 -27.05 19.82
CA TRP A 168 -20.97 -27.06 20.51
C TRP A 168 -21.61 -28.45 20.53
N ARG A 169 -21.60 -29.18 19.39
CA ARG A 169 -22.09 -30.56 19.32
C ARG A 169 -21.27 -31.53 20.18
N SER A 170 -19.95 -31.34 20.26
CA SER A 170 -19.04 -32.18 21.08
C SER A 170 -19.18 -31.97 22.60
N LEU A 171 -20.13 -31.16 23.07
CA LEU A 171 -20.52 -31.09 24.48
C LEU A 171 -21.52 -32.20 24.89
N ASP A 172 -22.06 -32.96 23.94
CA ASP A 172 -22.83 -34.17 24.26
C ASP A 172 -21.89 -35.31 24.70
N PRO A 173 -22.04 -35.85 25.94
CA PRO A 173 -21.04 -36.73 26.55
C PRO A 173 -20.96 -38.13 25.96
N HIS A 174 -21.83 -38.52 25.01
CA HIS A 174 -21.82 -39.86 24.42
C HIS A 174 -21.15 -39.98 23.04
N TYR A 175 -20.72 -38.89 22.40
CA TYR A 175 -19.98 -38.95 21.12
C TYR A 175 -18.48 -39.32 21.30
N VAL A 176 -18.20 -40.35 22.11
CA VAL A 176 -16.85 -40.87 22.40
C VAL A 176 -16.79 -42.41 22.33
N SER A 177 -17.89 -43.08 21.98
CA SER A 177 -18.07 -44.51 22.27
C SER A 177 -17.95 -45.48 21.07
N ASP A 178 -17.75 -45.02 19.83
CA ASP A 178 -17.91 -45.89 18.65
C ASP A 178 -16.98 -45.60 17.43
N MET A 179 -15.77 -45.06 17.68
CA MET A 179 -14.68 -44.99 16.69
C MET A 179 -13.34 -45.29 17.35
N SER A 180 -12.95 -46.57 17.37
CA SER A 180 -11.68 -47.03 17.94
C SER A 180 -10.73 -47.52 16.84
N SER A 181 -10.05 -46.58 16.19
CA SER A 181 -8.88 -46.84 15.33
C SER A 181 -8.02 -45.59 15.18
N SER A 182 -6.74 -45.71 15.52
CA SER A 182 -5.61 -44.78 15.34
C SER A 182 -5.86 -43.49 14.54
N ASP A 183 -5.84 -42.33 15.22
CA ASP A 183 -4.66 -41.41 15.21
C ASP A 183 -4.95 -40.05 15.87
N SER A 184 -3.90 -39.48 16.48
CA SER A 184 -3.82 -38.13 17.06
C SER A 184 -4.74 -37.81 18.28
N PRO A 185 -4.21 -37.21 19.36
CA PRO A 185 -5.04 -36.72 20.46
C PRO A 185 -5.80 -35.46 20.02
N VAL A 186 -7.06 -35.64 19.63
CA VAL A 186 -7.96 -34.53 19.27
C VAL A 186 -8.06 -33.54 20.43
N LYS A 187 -7.42 -32.38 20.27
CA LYS A 187 -7.48 -31.28 21.25
C LYS A 187 -8.94 -30.92 21.49
N ARG A 188 -9.37 -30.94 22.76
CA ARG A 188 -10.71 -30.47 23.14
C ARG A 188 -10.86 -29.01 22.70
N HIS A 189 -11.69 -28.75 21.70
CA HIS A 189 -11.99 -27.39 21.25
C HIS A 189 -12.72 -26.66 22.38
N ASP A 190 -12.06 -25.68 23.00
CA ASP A 190 -12.69 -24.77 23.95
C ASP A 190 -13.78 -23.96 23.21
N PRO A 191 -15.06 -24.06 23.59
CA PRO A 191 -16.12 -23.26 22.98
C PRO A 191 -15.91 -21.75 23.17
N SER A 192 -15.17 -21.31 24.20
CA SER A 192 -14.82 -19.89 24.39
C SER A 192 -13.88 -19.39 23.28
N LEU A 193 -12.92 -20.23 22.86
CA LEU A 193 -11.97 -19.90 21.81
C LEU A 193 -12.67 -19.74 20.46
N SER A 194 -13.52 -20.70 20.06
CA SER A 194 -14.23 -20.61 18.79
C SER A 194 -15.25 -19.46 18.75
N ARG A 195 -15.89 -19.09 19.88
CA ARG A 195 -16.68 -17.84 19.96
C ARG A 195 -15.82 -16.60 19.70
N LYS A 196 -14.63 -16.49 20.32
CA LYS A 196 -13.68 -15.38 20.07
C LYS A 196 -13.26 -15.31 18.61
N GLN A 197 -12.97 -16.46 17.98
CA GLN A 197 -12.56 -16.56 16.58
C GLN A 197 -13.68 -16.14 15.60
N VAL A 198 -14.94 -16.51 15.87
CA VAL A 198 -16.07 -16.04 15.07
C VAL A 198 -16.28 -14.53 15.23
N LEU A 199 -16.22 -14.01 16.45
CA LEU A 199 -16.37 -12.58 16.71
C LEU A 199 -15.25 -11.76 16.02
N SER A 200 -13.98 -12.14 16.15
CA SER A 200 -12.88 -11.42 15.52
C SER A 200 -12.93 -11.49 13.99
N SER A 201 -13.23 -12.66 13.40
CA SER A 201 -13.42 -12.76 11.95
C SER A 201 -14.65 -11.98 11.46
N SER A 202 -15.73 -11.90 12.23
CA SER A 202 -16.90 -11.10 11.85
C SER A 202 -16.56 -9.60 11.82
N ALA A 203 -15.76 -9.11 12.78
CA ALA A 203 -15.28 -7.73 12.80
C ALA A 203 -14.39 -7.43 11.59
N LEU A 204 -13.47 -8.33 11.23
CA LEU A 204 -12.63 -8.21 10.03
C LEU A 204 -13.46 -8.19 8.74
N VAL A 205 -14.47 -9.06 8.61
CA VAL A 205 -15.38 -9.05 7.45
C VAL A 205 -16.18 -7.74 7.38
N TYR A 206 -16.73 -7.24 8.49
CA TYR A 206 -17.46 -5.97 8.50
C TYR A 206 -16.56 -4.77 8.19
N GLN A 207 -15.30 -4.79 8.65
CA GLN A 207 -14.31 -3.78 8.31
C GLN A 207 -13.96 -3.84 6.82
N SER A 208 -13.67 -5.01 6.27
CA SER A 208 -13.36 -5.20 4.85
C SER A 208 -14.52 -4.77 3.95
N ILE A 209 -15.76 -5.20 4.22
CA ILE A 209 -16.94 -4.75 3.46
C ILE A 209 -17.07 -3.22 3.48
N ARG A 210 -16.86 -2.59 4.66
CA ARG A 210 -16.86 -1.13 4.75
C ARG A 210 -15.72 -0.52 3.92
N SER A 211 -14.50 -1.03 4.04
CA SER A 211 -13.35 -0.53 3.27
C SER A 211 -13.57 -0.61 1.76
N VAL A 212 -14.24 -1.66 1.24
CA VAL A 212 -14.61 -1.74 -0.17
C VAL A 212 -15.70 -0.71 -0.54
N ILE A 213 -16.73 -0.53 0.29
CA ILE A 213 -17.77 0.51 0.07
C ILE A 213 -17.16 1.92 0.09
N ASP A 214 -16.27 2.20 1.04
CA ASP A 214 -15.58 3.49 1.17
C ASP A 214 -14.59 3.69 -0.01
N TRP A 215 -13.90 2.63 -0.47
CA TRP A 215 -13.00 2.66 -1.65
C TRP A 215 -13.75 2.89 -2.98
N LEU A 216 -14.94 2.30 -3.14
CA LEU A 216 -15.84 2.49 -4.29
C LEU A 216 -16.37 3.93 -4.45
N GLN A 217 -16.12 4.82 -3.48
CA GLN A 217 -16.45 6.25 -3.51
C GLN A 217 -15.23 7.14 -3.81
N LEU A 218 -14.01 6.60 -3.80
CA LEU A 218 -12.79 7.37 -4.02
C LEU A 218 -12.62 7.77 -5.49
N ASP A 219 -12.23 9.01 -5.74
CA ASP A 219 -11.63 9.41 -7.03
C ASP A 219 -10.29 8.66 -7.27
N GLU A 220 -9.68 8.87 -8.43
CA GLU A 220 -8.46 8.15 -8.81
C GLU A 220 -7.32 8.47 -7.83
N LEU A 221 -7.14 9.72 -7.42
CA LEU A 221 -6.11 10.10 -6.45
C LEU A 221 -6.38 9.46 -5.08
N GLY A 222 -7.64 9.34 -4.67
CA GLY A 222 -8.04 8.62 -3.47
C GLY A 222 -7.68 7.12 -3.52
N VAL A 223 -7.88 6.46 -4.66
CA VAL A 223 -7.45 5.07 -4.86
C VAL A 223 -5.93 4.95 -4.73
N LEU A 224 -5.17 5.86 -5.35
CA LEU A 224 -3.71 5.88 -5.24
C LEU A 224 -3.24 6.12 -3.78
N GLN A 225 -3.90 7.01 -3.06
CA GLN A 225 -3.63 7.26 -1.63
C GLN A 225 -3.91 6.03 -0.75
N ALA A 226 -4.94 5.23 -1.06
CA ALA A 226 -5.23 4.00 -0.32
C ALA A 226 -4.10 2.98 -0.46
N ASP A 227 -3.57 2.77 -1.67
CA ASP A 227 -2.38 1.93 -1.91
C ASP A 227 -1.15 2.44 -1.14
N TRP A 228 -0.96 3.77 -1.09
CA TRP A 228 0.19 4.40 -0.45
C TRP A 228 0.15 4.39 1.09
N GLN A 229 -1.04 4.44 1.71
CA GLN A 229 -1.19 4.56 3.17
C GLN A 229 -0.49 3.42 3.92
N ALA A 230 -0.70 2.17 3.50
CA ALA A 230 -0.10 0.98 4.12
C ALA A 230 1.45 1.02 4.11
N ILE A 231 2.05 1.57 3.05
CA ILE A 231 3.51 1.72 2.90
C ILE A 231 4.04 2.73 3.93
N VAL A 232 3.28 3.79 4.22
CA VAL A 232 3.68 4.80 5.22
C VAL A 232 3.50 4.30 6.65
N ASP A 233 2.49 3.48 6.93
CA ASP A 233 2.29 2.90 8.27
C ASP A 233 3.33 1.82 8.60
N LEU A 234 3.77 1.05 7.61
CA LEU A 234 4.96 0.21 7.74
C LEU A 234 6.20 1.07 8.01
N LEU A 235 6.36 2.21 7.32
CA LEU A 235 7.53 3.09 7.46
C LEU A 235 7.54 3.81 8.82
N ASN A 236 6.39 4.24 9.32
CA ASN A 236 6.21 4.72 10.70
C ASN A 236 6.69 3.66 11.70
N THR A 237 6.26 2.40 11.52
CA THR A 237 6.58 1.27 12.41
C THR A 237 8.08 0.93 12.37
N ARG A 238 8.67 0.82 11.18
CA ARG A 238 10.10 0.51 11.00
C ARG A 238 11.00 1.66 11.49
N LEU A 239 10.64 2.92 11.22
CA LEU A 239 11.37 4.08 11.75
C LEU A 239 11.31 4.17 13.28
N ALA A 240 10.18 3.85 13.91
CA ALA A 240 10.07 3.82 15.37
C ALA A 240 11.05 2.80 15.98
N LYS A 241 11.16 1.60 15.39
CA LYS A 241 12.17 0.60 15.79
C LYS A 241 13.59 1.12 15.64
N LEU A 242 13.97 1.63 14.46
CA LEU A 242 15.34 2.11 14.22
C LEU A 242 15.72 3.29 15.12
N ILE A 243 14.81 4.24 15.34
CA ILE A 243 15.01 5.36 16.26
C ILE A 243 15.21 4.86 17.69
N HIS A 244 14.40 3.90 18.14
CA HIS A 244 14.59 3.27 19.45
C HIS A 244 15.96 2.59 19.58
N ARG A 245 16.37 1.76 18.61
CA ARG A 245 17.71 1.13 18.61
C ARG A 245 18.84 2.16 18.61
N SER A 246 18.71 3.25 17.83
CA SER A 246 19.69 4.35 17.77
C SER A 246 19.84 5.18 19.05
N THR A 247 18.90 5.04 20.00
CA THR A 247 18.89 5.78 21.27
C THR A 247 19.16 4.90 22.49
N LEU A 248 19.29 3.57 22.32
CA LEU A 248 19.71 2.68 23.40
C LEU A 248 21.17 2.96 23.83
N PRO A 249 21.50 2.87 25.13
CA PRO A 249 22.88 2.98 25.60
C PRO A 249 23.76 1.90 24.97
N LEU A 250 24.69 2.29 24.11
CA LEU A 250 25.69 1.38 23.55
C LEU A 250 26.56 0.79 24.67
N PRO A 251 26.95 -0.51 24.57
CA PRO A 251 27.82 -1.13 25.57
C PRO A 251 29.11 -0.32 25.75
N PRO A 252 29.62 -0.20 26.99
CA PRO A 252 30.73 0.68 27.32
C PRO A 252 31.96 0.31 26.50
N LYS A 253 32.70 1.31 26.03
CA LYS A 253 34.02 1.08 25.41
C LYS A 253 34.92 0.42 26.44
N LEU A 254 35.25 -0.86 26.25
CA LEU A 254 36.35 -1.50 26.96
C LEU A 254 37.60 -0.65 26.73
N LYS A 255 38.05 0.03 27.80
CA LYS A 255 39.29 0.80 27.74
C LYS A 255 40.41 -0.18 27.45
N ARG A 256 41.15 0.04 26.36
CA ARG A 256 42.44 -0.64 26.14
C ARG A 256 43.24 -0.54 27.45
N PRO A 257 43.71 -1.65 28.03
CA PRO A 257 44.54 -1.57 29.22
C PRO A 257 45.77 -0.72 28.88
N LYS A 258 46.10 0.24 29.75
CA LYS A 258 47.40 0.87 29.65
C LYS A 258 48.46 -0.23 29.80
N ARG A 259 49.40 -0.28 28.87
CA ARG A 259 50.73 -0.81 29.17
C ARG A 259 51.44 0.25 30.02
N ASP A 260 51.09 0.29 31.30
CA ASP A 260 52.01 0.81 32.30
C ASP A 260 53.22 -0.14 32.26
N GLY A 261 54.41 0.40 32.02
CA GLY A 261 55.53 -0.36 31.44
C GLY A 261 56.65 -0.68 32.42
N ASP A 262 57.57 -1.50 31.92
CA ASP A 262 58.98 -1.50 32.31
C ASP A 262 59.79 -1.55 31.00
N SER A 263 60.76 -0.65 30.76
CA SER A 263 62.06 -0.51 31.45
C SER A 263 63.07 -1.54 30.96
N ASP A 264 63.76 -1.24 29.86
CA ASP A 264 65.17 -1.63 29.73
C ASP A 264 65.96 -0.69 28.79
N GLN A 265 67.28 -0.71 28.93
CA GLN A 265 68.18 0.35 28.43
C GLN A 265 68.78 0.08 27.04
N SER A 266 69.05 1.14 26.26
CA SER A 266 70.11 1.18 25.24
C SER A 266 70.42 2.62 24.83
N ASP A 267 71.57 3.15 25.26
CA ASP A 267 72.04 4.49 24.88
C ASP A 267 72.56 4.53 23.43
N SER A 268 72.26 5.60 22.69
CA SER A 268 72.99 6.02 21.48
C SER A 268 72.67 7.47 21.10
N ASN A 269 73.37 8.42 21.73
CA ASN A 269 73.48 9.78 21.21
C ASN A 269 74.50 9.80 20.05
N SER A 270 74.15 10.40 18.91
CA SER A 270 74.69 11.73 18.56
C SER A 270 74.16 12.25 17.21
N ASP A 271 73.65 13.48 17.26
CA ASP A 271 73.90 14.59 16.33
C ASP A 271 73.75 14.38 14.80
N SER A 272 72.77 15.06 14.21
CA SER A 272 73.07 16.20 13.31
C SER A 272 71.83 17.08 13.08
N ASN A 273 72.08 18.39 12.94
CA ASN A 273 71.04 19.42 12.77
C ASN A 273 70.46 19.43 11.34
N SER A 274 69.20 19.86 11.21
CA SER A 274 68.84 20.92 10.27
C SER A 274 67.47 21.52 10.60
N ASP A 275 67.38 22.84 10.64
CA ASP A 275 66.14 23.60 10.82
C ASP A 275 65.20 23.46 9.61
N SER A 276 63.89 23.65 9.85
CA SER A 276 62.98 24.40 8.97
C SER A 276 61.61 24.55 9.63
N ASP A 277 61.23 25.78 9.94
CA ASP A 277 59.84 26.12 10.26
C ASP A 277 58.95 25.95 9.02
N SER A 278 57.71 25.52 9.21
CA SER A 278 56.61 25.71 8.26
C SER A 278 55.26 25.46 8.93
N ASP A 279 54.73 26.46 9.62
CA ASP A 279 53.29 26.56 9.82
C ASP A 279 52.57 26.55 8.46
N SER A 280 51.43 25.87 8.37
CA SER A 280 50.60 25.83 7.16
C SER A 280 49.16 26.12 7.53
N ASP A 281 48.92 27.37 7.90
CA ASP A 281 47.58 27.89 8.22
C ASP A 281 46.85 28.40 6.95
N CYS A 282 45.56 28.69 7.10
CA CYS A 282 44.58 28.72 6.02
C CYS A 282 44.60 29.95 5.07
N ASN A 283 44.08 29.73 3.85
CA ASN A 283 43.44 30.70 2.93
C ASN A 283 44.32 31.84 2.36
N SER A 284 44.21 32.21 1.08
CA SER A 284 42.99 32.82 0.49
C SER A 284 43.04 32.90 -1.06
N ASP A 285 41.95 33.40 -1.66
CA ASP A 285 41.75 33.62 -3.09
C ASP A 285 42.83 34.43 -3.82
N HIS A 286 42.90 34.28 -5.15
CA HIS A 286 42.83 35.46 -6.04
C HIS A 286 42.33 35.13 -7.46
N SER A 287 41.61 36.09 -8.06
CA SER A 287 40.99 36.00 -9.40
C SER A 287 41.73 36.82 -10.47
N SER A 288 41.79 36.32 -11.71
CA SER A 288 41.86 37.09 -12.98
C SER A 288 41.67 36.11 -14.16
N HIS A 289 40.77 36.35 -15.14
CA HIS A 289 40.90 37.26 -16.30
C HIS A 289 42.11 36.97 -17.21
N SER A 290 42.02 36.79 -18.53
CA SER A 290 40.90 36.89 -19.51
C SER A 290 41.24 36.03 -20.77
N LYS A 291 40.74 36.14 -22.03
CA LYS A 291 40.03 37.19 -22.81
C LYS A 291 39.56 36.64 -24.18
N SER A 292 38.52 37.25 -24.79
CA SER A 292 38.25 37.34 -26.26
C SER A 292 37.98 36.03 -27.08
N ASP A 293 37.21 36.00 -28.18
CA ASP A 293 36.42 37.06 -28.86
C ASP A 293 35.22 36.50 -29.70
N ASN A 294 34.09 37.21 -29.62
CA ASN A 294 33.14 37.64 -30.68
C ASN A 294 32.50 36.71 -31.76
N ASN A 295 31.18 36.95 -31.90
CA ASN A 295 30.33 36.98 -33.12
C ASN A 295 29.67 35.71 -33.72
N ALA A 296 28.35 35.87 -33.92
CA ALA A 296 27.46 35.22 -34.90
C ALA A 296 26.85 36.37 -35.78
N PRO A 297 25.83 36.19 -36.66
CA PRO A 297 25.13 34.98 -37.14
C PRO A 297 25.00 34.91 -38.70
N VAL A 298 24.20 33.96 -39.24
CA VAL A 298 23.15 34.15 -40.29
C VAL A 298 22.78 32.83 -41.03
N VAL A 299 21.47 32.53 -40.97
CA VAL A 299 20.55 31.77 -41.86
C VAL A 299 21.05 31.22 -43.23
N SER A 300 20.78 29.92 -43.55
CA SER A 300 19.94 29.45 -44.70
C SER A 300 20.11 27.96 -45.11
N ALA A 301 18.97 27.25 -45.21
CA ALA A 301 18.48 26.29 -46.23
C ALA A 301 19.32 25.16 -46.91
N ASP A 302 18.55 24.13 -47.32
CA ASP A 302 18.68 23.20 -48.46
C ASP A 302 19.41 21.83 -48.38
N GLU A 303 19.03 20.97 -49.34
CA GLU A 303 19.06 19.49 -49.34
C GLU A 303 20.34 18.88 -49.96
N GLN A 304 20.61 17.57 -49.72
CA GLN A 304 20.59 16.54 -50.79
C GLN A 304 20.97 15.09 -50.39
N SER A 305 20.08 14.15 -50.76
CA SER A 305 20.29 12.85 -51.43
C SER A 305 21.49 11.91 -51.13
N GLN A 306 21.14 10.68 -50.69
CA GLN A 306 21.67 9.35 -51.12
C GLN A 306 20.64 8.29 -50.65
N LYS A 307 20.25 7.20 -51.34
CA LYS A 307 20.66 6.44 -52.55
C LYS A 307 22.01 5.72 -52.51
N THR A 308 22.14 4.43 -52.88
CA THR A 308 21.16 3.36 -53.25
C THR A 308 21.42 2.10 -52.37
N ASP A 309 20.99 0.84 -52.56
CA ASP A 309 20.26 0.01 -53.56
C ASP A 309 19.80 -1.29 -52.79
N ALA A 310 19.22 -2.40 -53.27
CA ALA A 310 18.62 -2.96 -54.50
C ALA A 310 17.94 -4.32 -54.10
N SER A 311 17.14 -5.03 -54.90
CA SER A 311 16.07 -4.73 -55.87
C SER A 311 15.40 -6.07 -56.28
N ASN A 312 14.08 -6.12 -56.58
CA ASN A 312 13.47 -7.26 -57.31
C ASN A 312 12.06 -6.98 -57.86
N VAL A 313 11.76 -7.49 -59.06
CA VAL A 313 10.49 -7.35 -59.82
C VAL A 313 10.33 -8.62 -60.69
N PRO A 314 9.16 -9.30 -60.72
CA PRO A 314 8.17 -9.14 -61.80
C PRO A 314 6.80 -8.65 -61.25
N ASN A 315 6.00 -7.79 -61.89
CA ASN A 315 5.58 -7.69 -63.30
C ASN A 315 4.52 -8.73 -63.71
N ASP A 316 3.26 -8.30 -63.86
CA ASP A 316 2.48 -8.56 -65.07
C ASP A 316 1.36 -7.51 -65.29
N GLU A 317 0.84 -7.42 -66.52
CA GLU A 317 -0.09 -6.37 -66.97
C GLU A 317 -1.54 -6.84 -67.09
N ARG A 318 -2.50 -5.95 -66.78
CA ARG A 318 -3.61 -5.63 -67.72
C ARG A 318 -4.43 -4.43 -67.28
N GLY A 319 -4.52 -3.42 -68.15
CA GLY A 319 -5.46 -2.32 -68.01
C GLY A 319 -6.73 -2.49 -68.85
N GLN A 320 -7.77 -1.73 -68.53
CA GLN A 320 -8.82 -1.34 -69.46
C GLN A 320 -9.16 0.15 -69.27
N LYS A 321 -9.90 0.72 -70.22
CA LYS A 321 -9.95 2.16 -70.50
C LYS A 321 -11.37 2.56 -70.92
N MET A 322 -11.63 3.87 -70.92
CA MET A 322 -12.82 4.57 -71.43
C MET A 322 -14.04 4.57 -70.49
N ASP A 323 -14.90 5.59 -70.49
CA ASP A 323 -14.75 7.04 -70.73
C ASP A 323 -16.08 7.72 -70.36
N ALA A 324 -16.04 9.00 -69.94
CA ALA A 324 -17.16 9.97 -70.07
C ALA A 324 -18.50 9.66 -69.33
N SER A 325 -19.41 10.60 -69.04
CA SER A 325 -19.33 12.08 -68.90
C SER A 325 -20.67 12.62 -68.36
N SER A 326 -20.66 13.66 -67.52
CA SER A 326 -21.52 14.87 -67.65
C SER A 326 -21.30 15.84 -66.49
N ALA A 327 -21.60 17.13 -66.72
CA ALA A 327 -21.34 18.25 -65.83
C ALA A 327 -22.66 18.91 -65.33
N PRO A 328 -22.63 19.84 -64.35
CA PRO A 328 -23.84 20.40 -63.71
C PRO A 328 -24.37 21.67 -64.42
N ASN A 329 -25.43 22.26 -63.83
CA ASN A 329 -25.93 23.66 -63.86
C ASN A 329 -27.33 23.64 -63.16
N ASP A 330 -27.95 24.69 -62.61
CA ASP A 330 -27.56 26.08 -62.30
C ASP A 330 -28.51 26.65 -61.21
N GLU A 331 -28.20 27.83 -60.65
CA GLU A 331 -29.10 28.69 -59.82
C GLU A 331 -30.03 29.58 -60.75
N PRO A 332 -30.84 30.60 -60.36
CA PRO A 332 -30.76 31.48 -59.15
C PRO A 332 -32.07 32.11 -58.55
N ALA A 333 -31.88 32.94 -57.50
CA ALA A 333 -32.48 34.29 -57.28
C ALA A 333 -33.84 34.58 -56.57
N GLN A 334 -33.72 35.06 -55.31
CA GLN A 334 -34.18 36.37 -54.76
C GLN A 334 -35.67 36.85 -54.73
N LYS A 335 -36.19 37.10 -53.51
CA LYS A 335 -36.66 38.41 -52.92
C LYS A 335 -37.29 38.17 -51.53
N LYS A 336 -36.85 38.82 -50.42
CA LYS A 336 -37.06 40.22 -49.93
C LYS A 336 -38.52 40.65 -49.66
N THR A 337 -38.85 40.88 -48.39
CA THR A 337 -39.25 42.18 -47.78
C THR A 337 -39.27 42.11 -46.24
N ASP A 338 -39.32 43.26 -45.57
CA ASP A 338 -38.88 43.44 -44.17
C ASP A 338 -40.01 43.80 -43.17
N ALA A 339 -39.69 43.65 -41.87
CA ALA A 339 -40.21 44.38 -40.69
C ALA A 339 -41.72 44.44 -40.37
N TYR A 340 -42.09 44.11 -39.11
CA TYR A 340 -42.24 45.13 -38.05
C TYR A 340 -42.26 44.53 -36.64
N SER A 341 -41.99 45.36 -35.62
CA SER A 341 -41.88 44.98 -34.20
C SER A 341 -43.25 44.87 -33.49
N VAL A 342 -43.28 44.20 -32.33
CA VAL A 342 -43.82 44.76 -31.07
C VAL A 342 -43.35 43.90 -29.88
N SER A 343 -42.91 44.55 -28.82
CA SER A 343 -42.58 43.90 -27.53
C SER A 343 -43.83 43.80 -26.66
N ASN A 344 -43.88 42.82 -25.74
CA ASN A 344 -44.37 43.08 -24.39
C ASN A 344 -43.90 42.02 -23.40
N ASN A 345 -43.47 42.48 -22.23
CA ASN A 345 -43.37 41.64 -21.04
C ASN A 345 -44.77 41.49 -20.44
N ASN A 346 -44.96 40.48 -19.59
CA ASN A 346 -45.58 40.69 -18.28
C ASN A 346 -45.23 39.55 -17.34
N ASP A 347 -44.91 39.88 -16.10
CA ASP A 347 -44.80 38.95 -14.98
C ASP A 347 -46.19 38.41 -14.60
N GLU A 348 -46.21 37.24 -13.97
CA GLU A 348 -47.18 37.01 -12.88
C GLU A 348 -46.54 36.19 -11.76
N GLN A 349 -46.31 36.81 -10.60
CA GLN A 349 -45.81 36.15 -9.40
C GLN A 349 -46.98 35.59 -8.60
N ALA A 350 -46.90 34.31 -8.21
CA ALA A 350 -47.81 33.71 -7.23
C ALA A 350 -47.08 33.46 -5.90
N GLN A 351 -47.00 34.48 -5.04
CA GLN A 351 -46.57 34.29 -3.66
C GLN A 351 -47.64 33.55 -2.86
N LYS A 352 -47.23 32.66 -1.94
CA LYS A 352 -48.03 32.39 -0.74
C LYS A 352 -47.15 32.26 0.50
N LYS A 353 -47.46 33.07 1.50
CA LYS A 353 -46.81 33.17 2.82
C LYS A 353 -47.75 32.63 3.91
N THR A 354 -47.33 32.79 5.16
CA THR A 354 -48.02 32.52 6.44
C THR A 354 -48.16 31.06 6.87
N ASP A 355 -47.95 30.66 8.14
CA ASP A 355 -47.30 31.31 9.31
C ASP A 355 -46.94 30.15 10.29
N ALA A 356 -45.74 30.07 10.90
CA ALA A 356 -45.22 30.81 12.07
C ALA A 356 -45.77 30.34 13.44
N SER A 357 -44.91 29.65 14.23
CA SER A 357 -44.92 29.32 15.68
C SER A 357 -43.96 28.11 15.84
N ASN A 358 -42.76 28.15 16.41
CA ASN A 358 -42.12 28.94 17.47
C ASN A 358 -42.53 28.56 18.90
N GLU A 359 -41.80 27.61 19.49
CA GLU A 359 -41.65 27.55 20.95
C GLU A 359 -40.23 27.08 21.34
N ASN A 360 -39.58 27.94 22.13
CA ASN A 360 -38.51 27.72 23.10
C ASN A 360 -38.76 26.47 23.98
N GLN A 361 -37.84 25.92 24.80
CA GLN A 361 -36.40 26.06 25.10
C GLN A 361 -36.12 24.99 26.19
N ASP A 362 -34.85 24.69 26.51
CA ASP A 362 -34.36 24.55 27.91
C ASP A 362 -32.98 23.87 27.99
N ASP A 363 -32.16 24.44 28.87
CA ASP A 363 -30.77 24.08 29.13
C ASP A 363 -30.66 22.96 30.18
N VAL A 364 -29.61 22.12 30.09
CA VAL A 364 -28.90 21.62 31.28
C VAL A 364 -27.41 21.51 30.94
N GLU A 365 -26.60 22.38 31.55
CA GLU A 365 -25.16 22.14 31.71
C GLU A 365 -24.93 21.13 32.84
N MET A 366 -23.96 20.23 32.68
CA MET A 366 -23.35 19.49 33.80
C MET A 366 -21.88 19.24 33.54
N GLU A 367 -21.03 19.81 34.38
CA GLU A 367 -19.62 19.42 34.52
C GLU A 367 -19.53 18.10 35.31
N ASP A 368 -18.56 17.24 34.98
CA ASP A 368 -17.80 16.50 35.99
C ASP A 368 -16.38 16.22 35.47
N GLY A 369 -15.41 16.10 36.37
CA GLY A 369 -13.99 15.97 36.05
C GLY A 369 -13.20 15.17 37.07
N THR A 370 -12.78 13.98 36.69
CA THR A 370 -11.78 13.15 37.41
C THR A 370 -10.80 12.57 36.40
N ARG A 371 -9.53 13.03 36.38
CA ARG A 371 -8.41 12.62 37.25
C ARG A 371 -7.86 11.22 36.97
N GLU A 372 -6.64 11.24 36.41
CA GLU A 372 -5.48 10.39 36.71
C GLU A 372 -5.70 9.01 37.37
N ALA A 373 -5.28 7.96 36.66
CA ALA A 373 -4.68 6.77 37.27
C ALA A 373 -3.67 6.12 36.30
N GLU A 374 -2.37 6.31 36.53
CA GLU A 374 -1.36 5.45 35.90
C GLU A 374 -1.44 4.02 36.47
N SER A 375 -1.32 3.00 35.62
CA SER A 375 -1.19 1.61 36.10
C SER A 375 -0.17 0.82 35.27
N LYS A 376 1.02 0.64 35.85
CA LYS A 376 2.05 -0.28 35.36
C LYS A 376 1.64 -1.73 35.67
N PRO A 377 1.90 -2.71 34.78
CA PRO A 377 2.10 -4.10 35.17
C PRO A 377 3.56 -4.30 35.61
N SER A 378 3.77 -4.74 36.85
CA SER A 378 5.05 -5.27 37.31
C SER A 378 5.31 -6.65 36.70
N GLY A 379 6.56 -6.95 36.34
CA GLY A 379 6.95 -8.31 35.96
C GLY A 379 6.91 -9.30 37.14
N LYS A 380 6.93 -10.59 36.81
CA LYS A 380 7.21 -11.71 37.73
C LYS A 380 8.25 -12.64 37.11
N LYS A 381 9.13 -13.20 37.94
CA LYS A 381 9.97 -14.38 37.65
C LYS A 381 9.32 -15.59 38.28
N GLU A 382 9.24 -16.68 37.52
CA GLU A 382 9.14 -18.09 37.91
C GLU A 382 9.85 -18.76 36.69
N ASP A 383 11.15 -19.09 36.69
CA ASP A 383 12.00 -19.90 37.60
C ASP A 383 11.55 -21.39 37.65
N ASP A 384 12.50 -22.32 37.41
CA ASP A 384 12.48 -23.79 37.66
C ASP A 384 11.58 -24.69 36.73
N ASP A 385 11.88 -25.95 36.34
CA ASP A 385 13.05 -26.84 36.54
C ASP A 385 13.12 -28.04 35.52
N ASP A 386 14.29 -28.72 35.46
CA ASP A 386 14.61 -30.16 35.18
C ASP A 386 14.37 -30.96 33.85
N ASP A 387 15.36 -31.85 33.57
CA ASP A 387 15.37 -33.21 32.94
C ASP A 387 14.86 -33.48 31.48
N ASP A 388 15.30 -34.53 30.74
CA ASP A 388 16.40 -35.54 30.86
C ASP A 388 16.72 -36.12 29.45
N GLY A 389 17.97 -36.58 29.23
CA GLY A 389 18.36 -37.66 28.29
C GLY A 389 18.28 -37.46 26.76
N SER A 390 19.04 -38.19 25.92
CA SER A 390 20.22 -39.04 26.18
C SER A 390 20.99 -39.44 24.90
N GLU A 391 22.32 -39.56 25.03
CA GLU A 391 23.24 -40.47 24.32
C GLU A 391 23.57 -40.44 22.79
N TYR A 392 24.75 -41.00 22.52
CA TYR A 392 25.47 -41.36 21.28
C TYR A 392 25.94 -40.22 20.32
N SER A 393 27.17 -40.25 19.77
CA SER A 393 28.26 -41.25 19.87
C SER A 393 29.67 -40.64 19.89
N VAL A 394 30.60 -41.39 20.50
CA VAL A 394 32.04 -41.12 20.54
C VAL A 394 32.70 -41.28 19.16
N TYR A 395 33.54 -40.31 18.78
CA TYR A 395 34.77 -40.56 18.02
C TYR A 395 35.89 -39.66 18.56
N SER A 396 37.02 -40.27 18.93
CA SER A 396 38.23 -39.55 19.32
C SER A 396 39.05 -39.23 18.08
N SER A 397 39.63 -38.02 18.03
CA SER A 397 40.79 -37.74 17.17
C SER A 397 41.78 -36.87 17.94
N ASP A 398 42.92 -37.46 18.24
CA ASP A 398 44.07 -36.83 18.86
C ASP A 398 44.80 -35.90 17.88
N GLY A 399 44.95 -34.63 18.27
CA GLY A 399 45.48 -33.57 17.41
C GLY A 399 46.25 -32.50 18.20
N SER A 400 47.40 -32.87 18.76
CA SER A 400 48.23 -31.95 19.54
C SER A 400 48.94 -30.94 18.62
N GLY A 401 48.49 -29.68 18.63
CA GLY A 401 48.98 -28.61 17.77
C GLY A 401 49.00 -27.24 18.45
N SER A 402 50.05 -26.98 19.25
CA SER A 402 50.21 -25.70 19.97
C SER A 402 50.47 -24.52 19.02
N SER A 403 49.63 -23.48 19.08
CA SER A 403 50.02 -22.10 18.74
C SER A 403 49.14 -21.03 19.38
N CYS A 404 49.74 -20.28 20.31
CA CYS A 404 49.63 -18.83 20.48
C CYS A 404 48.24 -18.16 20.33
N SER A 405 47.47 -18.16 21.42
CA SER A 405 46.43 -17.14 21.62
C SER A 405 47.04 -15.73 21.68
N SER A 406 46.70 -14.88 20.71
CA SER A 406 46.82 -13.41 20.76
C SER A 406 45.97 -12.75 19.67
N GLY A 407 44.72 -13.23 19.52
CA GLY A 407 43.75 -12.75 18.53
C GLY A 407 42.67 -11.83 19.11
N GLN A 408 43.03 -10.88 19.97
CA GLN A 408 42.08 -9.83 20.38
C GLN A 408 41.90 -8.81 19.24
N SER A 409 41.17 -9.23 18.20
CA SER A 409 40.57 -8.27 17.27
C SER A 409 39.67 -7.35 18.08
N LEU A 410 39.82 -6.04 17.87
CA LEU A 410 38.98 -5.05 18.53
C LEU A 410 37.67 -4.96 17.77
N GLU A 411 36.74 -5.87 18.05
CA GLU A 411 35.35 -5.75 17.63
C GLU A 411 34.85 -4.35 17.96
N VAL A 412 34.71 -3.53 16.94
CA VAL A 412 33.73 -2.45 16.93
C VAL A 412 32.40 -3.19 16.90
N PRO A 413 31.60 -3.21 17.99
CA PRO A 413 30.37 -3.99 17.99
C PRO A 413 29.52 -3.51 16.83
N VAL A 414 29.01 -4.41 15.99
CA VAL A 414 28.35 -4.06 14.71
C VAL A 414 27.23 -3.05 14.99
N ARG A 415 26.43 -3.28 16.03
CA ARG A 415 25.46 -2.34 16.63
C ARG A 415 25.97 -0.89 16.77
N ARG A 416 27.22 -0.65 17.17
CA ARG A 416 27.78 0.71 17.29
C ARG A 416 27.98 1.38 15.95
N ALA A 417 28.52 0.65 14.97
CA ALA A 417 28.73 1.18 13.62
C ALA A 417 27.38 1.39 12.92
N VAL A 418 26.43 0.47 13.11
CA VAL A 418 25.03 0.61 12.65
C VAL A 418 24.34 1.82 13.28
N VAL A 419 24.55 2.12 14.56
CA VAL A 419 24.02 3.33 15.20
C VAL A 419 24.63 4.63 14.67
N THR A 420 25.83 4.57 14.07
CA THR A 420 26.36 5.71 13.28
C THR A 420 25.62 5.81 11.94
N LEU A 421 25.58 4.73 11.14
CA LEU A 421 24.91 4.71 9.84
C LEU A 421 23.41 5.06 9.91
N ALA A 422 22.72 4.60 10.97
CA ALA A 422 21.32 4.91 11.23
C ALA A 422 21.06 6.43 11.38
N LYS A 423 22.03 7.21 11.87
CA LYS A 423 21.87 8.67 11.99
C LYS A 423 21.82 9.38 10.63
N GLU A 424 22.43 8.81 9.60
CA GLU A 424 22.37 9.31 8.23
C GLU A 424 21.10 8.81 7.51
N VAL A 425 20.69 7.56 7.75
CA VAL A 425 19.48 6.96 7.14
C VAL A 425 18.18 7.50 7.72
N ILE A 426 18.11 7.78 9.03
CA ILE A 426 16.89 8.31 9.69
C ILE A 426 16.39 9.62 9.02
N PRO A 427 17.24 10.63 8.73
CA PRO A 427 16.87 11.80 7.93
C PRO A 427 16.28 11.46 6.56
N MET A 428 16.96 10.61 5.75
CA MET A 428 16.49 10.28 4.41
C MET A 428 15.13 9.57 4.44
N ALA A 429 14.97 8.57 5.30
CA ALA A 429 13.72 7.84 5.44
C ALA A 429 12.59 8.71 6.04
N LYS A 430 12.90 9.69 6.92
CA LYS A 430 11.95 10.73 7.35
C LYS A 430 11.51 11.63 6.20
N LEU A 431 12.40 11.98 5.27
CA LEU A 431 12.08 12.80 4.09
C LEU A 431 11.22 12.01 3.09
N GLY A 432 11.54 10.73 2.84
CA GLY A 432 10.67 9.82 2.08
C GLY A 432 9.27 9.68 2.70
N ARG A 433 9.18 9.59 4.03
CA ARG A 433 7.91 9.61 4.76
C ARG A 433 7.15 10.93 4.61
N ILE A 434 7.84 12.07 4.65
CA ILE A 434 7.25 13.42 4.44
C ILE A 434 6.74 13.58 3.01
N PHE A 435 7.45 13.05 2.02
CA PHE A 435 7.02 12.98 0.62
C PHE A 435 5.70 12.23 0.49
N MET A 436 5.63 10.98 0.98
CA MET A 436 4.40 10.18 0.93
C MET A 436 3.24 10.85 1.71
N MET A 437 3.51 11.45 2.88
CA MET A 437 2.50 12.17 3.66
C MET A 437 1.99 13.46 2.99
N LYS A 438 2.80 14.13 2.17
CA LYS A 438 2.33 15.23 1.31
C LYS A 438 1.36 14.71 0.23
N LEU A 439 1.64 13.55 -0.35
CA LEU A 439 0.78 12.92 -1.37
C LEU A 439 -0.54 12.39 -0.78
N LEU A 440 -0.51 11.82 0.43
CA LEU A 440 -1.71 11.45 1.19
C LEU A 440 -2.61 12.64 1.53
N ARG A 441 -2.07 13.86 1.55
CA ARG A 441 -2.82 15.12 1.72
C ARG A 441 -3.09 15.89 0.42
N ALA A 442 -2.67 15.37 -0.74
CA ALA A 442 -2.76 16.11 -2.00
C ALA A 442 -4.19 16.47 -2.42
N ARG A 443 -5.20 15.63 -2.09
CA ARG A 443 -6.63 15.89 -2.39
C ARG A 443 -7.22 17.16 -1.73
N GLU A 444 -6.51 17.78 -0.78
CA GLU A 444 -6.86 19.11 -0.27
C GLU A 444 -6.65 20.24 -1.32
N PHE A 445 -5.77 20.02 -2.30
CA PHE A 445 -5.27 21.07 -3.22
C PHE A 445 -5.11 20.64 -4.69
N TYR A 446 -5.10 19.34 -5.00
CA TYR A 446 -4.85 18.77 -6.32
C TYR A 446 -5.84 17.65 -6.65
N LYS A 447 -6.12 17.47 -7.94
CA LYS A 447 -6.65 16.23 -8.52
C LYS A 447 -5.56 15.55 -9.37
N LEU A 448 -5.78 14.31 -9.78
CA LEU A 448 -5.04 13.76 -10.91
C LEU A 448 -5.59 14.32 -12.22
N ASP A 449 -4.74 14.32 -13.24
CA ASP A 449 -5.15 14.48 -14.62
C ASP A 449 -6.14 13.37 -15.03
N GLU A 450 -7.26 13.76 -15.64
CA GLU A 450 -8.34 12.85 -16.01
C GLU A 450 -7.98 12.05 -17.28
N GLU A 451 -7.07 12.58 -18.11
CA GLU A 451 -6.57 11.94 -19.33
C GLU A 451 -5.57 10.79 -19.05
N MET A 452 -5.19 10.53 -17.79
CA MET A 452 -4.33 9.39 -17.45
C MET A 452 -4.96 8.03 -17.80
N SER A 453 -4.24 7.22 -18.56
CA SER A 453 -4.58 5.82 -18.82
C SER A 453 -4.36 4.92 -17.60
N SER A 454 -4.94 3.72 -17.62
CA SER A 454 -4.68 2.69 -16.61
C SER A 454 -3.20 2.31 -16.49
N GLN A 455 -2.44 2.34 -17.59
CA GLN A 455 -1.01 2.07 -17.54
C GLN A 455 -0.25 3.18 -16.80
N GLU A 456 -0.56 4.45 -17.07
CA GLU A 456 0.08 5.59 -16.42
C GLU A 456 -0.27 5.68 -14.94
N LEU A 457 -1.53 5.41 -14.57
CA LEU A 457 -1.94 5.25 -13.16
C LEU A 457 -1.16 4.10 -12.49
N GLY A 458 -0.98 2.98 -13.20
CA GLY A 458 -0.16 1.85 -12.74
C GLY A 458 1.31 2.20 -12.54
N TRP A 459 1.90 2.98 -13.45
CA TRP A 459 3.27 3.48 -13.34
C TRP A 459 3.39 4.50 -12.19
N LEU A 460 2.46 5.43 -12.05
CA LEU A 460 2.45 6.42 -10.96
C LEU A 460 2.38 5.73 -9.60
N VAL A 461 1.47 4.77 -9.40
CA VAL A 461 1.48 3.93 -8.17
C VAL A 461 2.82 3.24 -8.01
N GLY A 462 3.24 2.44 -8.99
CA GLY A 462 4.42 1.59 -8.85
C GLY A 462 5.68 2.39 -8.50
N ARG A 463 5.90 3.54 -9.13
CA ARG A 463 7.09 4.37 -8.90
C ARG A 463 7.06 5.08 -7.55
N VAL A 464 5.91 5.65 -7.15
CA VAL A 464 5.76 6.28 -5.83
C VAL A 464 5.84 5.24 -4.71
N SER A 465 5.20 4.09 -4.88
CA SER A 465 5.25 2.97 -3.94
C SER A 465 6.66 2.42 -3.77
N VAL A 466 7.49 2.33 -4.83
CA VAL A 466 8.90 1.88 -4.72
C VAL A 466 9.73 2.83 -3.87
N VAL A 467 9.50 4.15 -3.89
CA VAL A 467 10.19 5.10 -3.00
C VAL A 467 9.92 4.76 -1.53
N GLY A 468 8.65 4.53 -1.19
CA GLY A 468 8.26 4.14 0.17
C GLY A 468 8.70 2.72 0.54
N ALA A 469 8.67 1.77 -0.39
CA ALA A 469 9.08 0.38 -0.16
C ALA A 469 10.59 0.24 0.01
N ALA A 470 11.41 0.84 -0.86
CA ALA A 470 12.87 0.81 -0.69
C ALA A 470 13.32 1.60 0.55
N SER A 471 12.59 2.65 0.96
CA SER A 471 12.80 3.32 2.26
C SER A 471 12.47 2.40 3.44
N ASN A 472 11.42 1.59 3.33
CA ASN A 472 11.06 0.57 4.31
C ASN A 472 12.13 -0.53 4.40
N ASP A 473 12.62 -1.01 3.26
CA ASP A 473 13.64 -2.08 3.19
C ASP A 473 14.96 -1.62 3.81
N LEU A 474 15.45 -0.42 3.44
CA LEU A 474 16.70 0.13 3.97
C LEU A 474 16.67 0.27 5.50
N VAL A 475 15.53 0.69 6.07
CA VAL A 475 15.33 0.79 7.52
C VAL A 475 15.21 -0.59 8.16
N GLU A 476 14.60 -1.57 7.50
CA GLU A 476 14.51 -2.95 8.00
C GLU A 476 15.87 -3.64 8.05
N VAL A 477 16.69 -3.52 7.00
CA VAL A 477 18.03 -4.12 6.97
C VAL A 477 18.90 -3.55 8.10
N LEU A 478 18.88 -2.24 8.35
CA LEU A 478 19.58 -1.67 9.51
C LEU A 478 19.05 -2.16 10.87
N VAL A 479 17.73 -2.39 11.01
CA VAL A 479 17.16 -2.98 12.23
C VAL A 479 17.58 -4.43 12.38
N ARG A 480 17.65 -5.20 11.28
CA ARG A 480 18.12 -6.59 11.28
C ARG A 480 19.58 -6.69 11.74
N ILE A 481 20.49 -5.98 11.06
CA ILE A 481 21.93 -5.93 11.40
C ILE A 481 22.12 -5.50 12.88
N TYR A 482 21.35 -4.52 13.37
CA TYR A 482 21.41 -4.14 14.79
C TYR A 482 20.90 -5.25 15.72
N ASP A 483 19.77 -5.89 15.41
CA ASP A 483 19.15 -6.87 16.31
C ASP A 483 19.99 -8.16 16.38
N GLU A 484 20.54 -8.60 15.23
CA GLU A 484 21.41 -9.78 15.10
C GLU A 484 22.84 -9.52 15.60
N ASP A 485 23.35 -8.27 15.54
CA ASP A 485 24.76 -7.86 15.76
C ASP A 485 25.76 -8.49 14.78
N ASP A 486 25.25 -8.99 13.64
CA ASP A 486 25.99 -9.62 12.55
C ASP A 486 25.94 -8.74 11.30
N LEU A 487 26.99 -8.79 10.47
CA LEU A 487 27.10 -8.08 9.20
C LEU A 487 28.01 -8.83 8.24
N ASP A 488 27.41 -9.38 7.19
CA ASP A 488 28.11 -9.93 6.03
C ASP A 488 28.10 -8.93 4.84
N GLU A 489 28.80 -9.31 3.77
CA GLU A 489 28.90 -8.51 2.53
C GLU A 489 27.57 -8.42 1.76
N GLU A 490 26.70 -9.43 1.82
CA GLU A 490 25.37 -9.43 1.17
C GLU A 490 24.45 -8.38 1.81
N GLN A 491 24.47 -8.27 3.14
CA GLN A 491 23.71 -7.24 3.87
C GLN A 491 24.20 -5.83 3.55
N LEU A 492 25.50 -5.65 3.34
CA LEU A 492 26.08 -4.37 2.93
C LEU A 492 25.76 -4.01 1.47
N GLU A 493 25.86 -4.97 0.54
CA GLU A 493 25.43 -4.78 -0.85
C GLU A 493 23.94 -4.43 -0.92
N LEU A 494 23.11 -5.13 -0.14
CA LEU A 494 21.68 -4.86 -0.02
C LEU A 494 21.37 -3.45 0.52
N LEU A 495 22.10 -2.96 1.53
CA LEU A 495 21.99 -1.55 1.97
C LEU A 495 22.30 -0.57 0.83
N SER A 496 23.34 -0.86 0.04
CA SER A 496 23.78 -0.03 -1.08
C SER A 496 22.75 -0.01 -2.22
N ASP A 497 22.26 -1.17 -2.66
CA ASP A 497 21.20 -1.30 -3.67
C ASP A 497 19.90 -0.60 -3.25
N LYS A 498 19.43 -0.87 -2.02
CA LYS A 498 18.17 -0.27 -1.54
C LYS A 498 18.28 1.24 -1.47
N ASN A 499 19.39 1.79 -0.96
CA ASN A 499 19.62 3.24 -0.97
C ASN A 499 19.68 3.82 -2.39
N GLY A 500 20.43 3.17 -3.30
CA GLY A 500 20.48 3.54 -4.72
C GLY A 500 19.10 3.52 -5.39
N THR A 501 18.27 2.54 -5.02
CA THR A 501 16.88 2.41 -5.48
C THR A 501 16.00 3.54 -4.97
N VAL A 502 16.04 3.92 -3.68
CA VAL A 502 15.25 5.08 -3.20
C VAL A 502 15.64 6.33 -3.99
N ALA A 503 16.94 6.62 -4.11
CA ALA A 503 17.42 7.80 -4.82
C ALA A 503 17.00 7.84 -6.29
N ARG A 504 17.15 6.71 -7.00
CA ARG A 504 16.78 6.60 -8.43
C ARG A 504 15.28 6.78 -8.68
N PHE A 505 14.44 6.24 -7.80
CA PHE A 505 12.98 6.31 -7.97
C PHE A 505 12.36 7.59 -7.43
N PHE A 506 13.00 8.27 -6.47
CA PHE A 506 12.49 9.51 -5.87
C PHE A 506 12.33 10.64 -6.91
N ASP A 507 13.38 10.90 -7.71
CA ASP A 507 13.33 11.92 -8.77
C ASP A 507 12.33 11.56 -9.89
N PHE A 508 12.21 10.27 -10.22
CA PHE A 508 11.25 9.80 -11.23
C PHE A 508 9.80 9.90 -10.74
N ALA A 509 9.56 9.59 -9.46
CA ALA A 509 8.27 9.76 -8.81
C ALA A 509 7.88 11.25 -8.77
N LEU A 510 8.80 12.14 -8.35
CA LEU A 510 8.59 13.59 -8.39
C LEU A 510 8.22 14.08 -9.80
N LEU A 511 8.91 13.59 -10.84
CA LEU A 511 8.64 13.99 -12.21
C LEU A 511 7.24 13.56 -12.69
N LEU A 512 6.83 12.31 -12.43
CA LEU A 512 5.48 11.85 -12.76
C LEU A 512 4.40 12.67 -12.03
N ILE A 513 4.60 12.93 -10.74
CA ILE A 513 3.65 13.72 -9.93
C ILE A 513 3.60 15.17 -10.45
N ALA A 514 4.72 15.74 -10.92
CA ALA A 514 4.78 17.08 -11.50
C ALA A 514 3.99 17.21 -12.82
N PHE A 515 3.89 16.14 -13.60
CA PHE A 515 3.07 16.11 -14.82
C PHE A 515 1.59 15.83 -14.52
N HIS A 516 1.28 14.95 -13.57
CA HIS A 516 -0.08 14.42 -13.40
C HIS A 516 -0.89 15.01 -12.23
N LEU A 517 -0.32 15.78 -11.30
CA LEU A 517 -1.12 16.51 -10.30
C LEU A 517 -1.55 17.89 -10.82
N VAL A 518 -2.82 18.00 -11.19
CA VAL A 518 -3.46 19.25 -11.61
C VAL A 518 -4.02 19.97 -10.37
N PRO A 519 -3.68 21.26 -10.14
CA PRO A 519 -4.26 22.04 -9.04
C PRO A 519 -5.79 22.13 -9.11
N LEU A 520 -6.45 22.16 -7.94
CA LEU A 520 -7.89 22.39 -7.84
C LEU A 520 -8.23 23.86 -8.10
N ASP A 521 -8.60 24.13 -9.34
CA ASP A 521 -8.74 25.48 -9.90
C ASP A 521 -10.02 26.20 -9.41
N GLN A 522 -9.96 26.77 -8.20
CA GLN A 522 -11.02 27.65 -7.68
C GLN A 522 -10.63 28.60 -6.53
N LYS A 523 -9.58 28.34 -5.75
CA LYS A 523 -9.20 29.20 -4.60
C LYS A 523 -8.04 30.17 -4.86
N LEU A 524 -7.20 29.93 -5.86
CA LEU A 524 -6.10 30.86 -6.22
C LEU A 524 -6.57 32.05 -7.08
N VAL A 525 -7.74 31.93 -7.72
CA VAL A 525 -8.29 32.96 -8.63
C VAL A 525 -9.17 34.00 -7.91
N LEU A 526 -9.53 33.77 -6.63
CA LEU A 526 -10.35 34.70 -5.84
C LEU A 526 -9.54 35.70 -4.99
N SER A 527 -8.21 35.61 -4.98
CA SER A 527 -7.31 36.64 -4.42
C SER A 527 -6.89 37.71 -5.45
N ARG A 528 -7.62 37.81 -6.57
CA ARG A 528 -7.17 38.45 -7.83
C ARG A 528 -7.32 39.97 -7.89
N ASP A 529 -7.88 40.60 -6.86
CA ASP A 529 -8.18 42.04 -6.84
C ASP A 529 -6.98 42.95 -6.50
N GLN A 530 -5.75 42.42 -6.49
CA GLN A 530 -4.52 43.23 -6.43
C GLN A 530 -3.79 43.23 -7.79
N PRO A 531 -3.92 44.31 -8.59
CA PRO A 531 -3.24 44.44 -9.87
C PRO A 531 -1.78 44.90 -9.67
N GLY A 532 -0.86 43.95 -9.50
CA GLY A 532 0.57 44.27 -9.45
C GLY A 532 1.51 43.06 -9.35
N ASP A 533 1.14 42.06 -8.53
CA ASP A 533 2.09 41.01 -8.14
C ASP A 533 2.16 39.79 -9.07
N HIS A 534 3.29 39.11 -8.95
CA HIS A 534 3.77 38.01 -9.80
C HIS A 534 2.80 36.82 -9.91
N LEU A 535 2.93 36.02 -10.97
CA LEU A 535 2.24 34.72 -11.10
C LEU A 535 2.39 33.93 -9.78
N PRO A 536 1.30 33.36 -9.23
CA PRO A 536 1.37 32.64 -7.96
C PRO A 536 2.43 31.52 -8.08
N PRO A 537 3.40 31.45 -7.16
CA PRO A 537 4.53 30.54 -7.29
C PRO A 537 4.01 29.11 -7.32
N ASN A 538 4.29 28.38 -8.40
CA ASN A 538 3.70 27.07 -8.67
C ASN A 538 3.78 26.19 -7.41
N HIS A 539 2.61 25.89 -6.84
CA HIS A 539 2.49 25.29 -5.51
C HIS A 539 3.09 23.88 -5.47
N PHE A 540 3.23 23.21 -6.61
CA PHE A 540 3.96 21.95 -6.71
C PHE A 540 5.47 22.19 -6.49
N PHE A 541 6.07 23.14 -7.21
CA PHE A 541 7.48 23.46 -7.06
C PHE A 541 7.80 23.93 -5.63
N SER A 542 7.02 24.85 -5.05
CA SER A 542 7.27 25.30 -3.68
C SER A 542 7.04 24.18 -2.64
N ALA A 543 6.12 23.24 -2.87
CA ALA A 543 5.88 22.12 -1.97
C ALA A 543 6.93 20.99 -2.06
N PHE A 544 7.58 20.79 -3.21
CA PHE A 544 8.45 19.62 -3.46
C PHE A 544 9.93 19.95 -3.79
N TYR A 545 10.27 21.16 -4.22
CA TYR A 545 11.65 21.53 -4.57
C TYR A 545 12.60 21.43 -3.36
N GLN A 546 12.28 22.11 -2.26
CA GLN A 546 13.07 22.04 -1.01
C GLN A 546 13.18 20.60 -0.49
N LEU A 547 12.10 19.81 -0.64
CA LEU A 547 12.09 18.41 -0.26
C LEU A 547 13.07 17.58 -1.08
N ARG A 548 13.22 17.88 -2.38
CA ARG A 548 14.20 17.24 -3.28
C ARG A 548 15.63 17.62 -2.93
N GLU A 549 15.91 18.88 -2.61
CA GLU A 549 17.25 19.31 -2.16
C GLU A 549 17.64 18.61 -0.85
N CYS A 550 16.75 18.62 0.16
CA CYS A 550 16.96 17.91 1.41
C CYS A 550 17.12 16.40 1.20
N PHE A 551 16.31 15.77 0.34
CA PHE A 551 16.41 14.34 0.05
C PHE A 551 17.73 13.98 -0.64
N THR A 552 18.15 14.78 -1.62
CA THR A 552 19.44 14.61 -2.32
C THR A 552 20.60 14.70 -1.35
N SER A 553 20.60 15.72 -0.48
CA SER A 553 21.62 15.91 0.56
C SER A 553 21.66 14.72 1.53
N ALA A 554 20.52 14.28 2.06
CA ALA A 554 20.44 13.14 2.96
C ALA A 554 20.91 11.83 2.32
N ASN A 555 20.54 11.56 1.07
CA ASN A 555 21.03 10.41 0.30
C ASN A 555 22.57 10.47 0.10
N CYS A 556 23.15 11.65 -0.15
CA CYS A 556 24.61 11.78 -0.21
C CYS A 556 25.26 11.44 1.13
N SER A 557 24.71 11.88 2.26
CA SER A 557 25.18 11.47 3.60
C SER A 557 25.05 9.97 3.83
N VAL A 558 23.94 9.34 3.43
CA VAL A 558 23.79 7.87 3.52
C VAL A 558 24.84 7.15 2.67
N ARG A 559 25.06 7.56 1.43
CA ARG A 559 26.08 6.94 0.56
C ARG A 559 27.50 7.06 1.13
N TRP A 560 27.83 8.19 1.73
CA TRP A 560 29.10 8.36 2.42
C TRP A 560 29.16 7.51 3.70
N GLY A 561 28.09 7.49 4.49
CA GLY A 561 27.97 6.67 5.69
C GLY A 561 28.10 5.17 5.43
N ILE A 562 27.48 4.64 4.36
CA ILE A 562 27.61 3.22 3.94
C ILE A 562 29.07 2.91 3.59
N ARG A 563 29.73 3.81 2.84
CA ARG A 563 31.14 3.65 2.48
C ARG A 563 32.05 3.68 3.71
N THR A 564 31.92 4.65 4.59
CA THR A 564 32.73 4.72 5.82
C THR A 564 32.42 3.57 6.78
N PHE A 565 31.18 3.05 6.78
CA PHE A 565 30.80 1.85 7.52
C PHE A 565 31.50 0.59 6.97
N GLN A 566 31.62 0.45 5.64
CA GLN A 566 32.45 -0.58 4.99
C GLN A 566 33.92 -0.46 5.40
N GLU A 567 34.51 0.73 5.21
CA GLU A 567 35.90 1.10 5.58
C GLU A 567 36.19 1.08 7.10
N THR A 568 35.20 0.75 7.96
CA THR A 568 35.35 0.63 9.43
C THR A 568 35.17 -0.80 9.95
N ILE A 569 34.60 -1.71 9.14
CA ILE A 569 34.28 -3.09 9.55
C ILE A 569 35.07 -4.14 8.76
N PHE A 570 35.40 -3.87 7.49
CA PHE A 570 36.08 -4.82 6.59
C PHE A 570 37.54 -4.44 6.25
N GLU A 571 38.01 -3.27 6.69
CA GLU A 571 39.39 -2.75 6.51
C GLU A 571 40.07 -2.43 7.86
#